data_AF-A0A8T2KVA2-F1
#
_entry.id   AF-A0A8T2KVA2-F1
#
_cell.length_a   1.000
_cell.length_b   1.000
_cell.length_c   1.000
_cell.angle_alpha   90.00
_cell.angle_beta   90.00
_cell.angle_gamma   90.00
#
_symmetry.space_group_name_H-M   'P 1'
#
loop_
_entity.id
_entity.type
_entity.pdbx_description
1 polymer ?
#
loop_
_entity_poly.entity_id
_entity_poly.type
_entity_poly.pdbx_seq_one_letter_code
_entity_poly.pdbx_strand_id
1 'polypeptide(L)'
;MVEEYQLPYHEYVPTDPSYEDMREIVCIKRIRPPFPNRWTSDEGLQQMGKLMAECWAPSPASRLTALRVKKTLVKISQSHDIKL
;
A
#
# COMPACT_ATOMS: atom_id res chain seq x y z
N MET A 1 2.55 20.02 -4.75
CA MET A 1 1.15 19.85 -4.30
C MET A 1 0.98 18.40 -3.87
N VAL A 2 0.27 18.15 -2.77
CA VAL A 2 -0.03 16.79 -2.28
C VAL A 2 -1.26 16.29 -3.04
N GLU A 3 -1.31 15.00 -3.41
CA GLU A 3 -2.50 14.44 -4.05
C GLU A 3 -3.72 14.54 -3.13
N GLU A 4 -4.91 14.64 -3.72
CA GLU A 4 -6.15 14.58 -2.97
C GLU A 4 -6.38 13.19 -2.37
N TYR A 5 -7.13 13.13 -1.28
CA TYR A 5 -7.54 11.86 -0.69
C TYR A 5 -8.39 11.05 -1.68
N GLN A 6 -8.08 9.76 -1.81
CA GLN A 6 -8.80 8.83 -2.66
C GLN A 6 -8.93 7.46 -2.00
N LEU A 7 -9.96 6.70 -2.40
CA LEU A 7 -10.10 5.31 -2.00
C LEU A 7 -9.12 4.41 -2.79
N PRO A 8 -8.70 3.25 -2.22
CA PRO A 8 -7.96 2.26 -2.98
C PRO A 8 -8.71 1.87 -4.26
N TYR A 9 -7.99 1.81 -5.37
CA TYR A 9 -8.53 1.46 -6.69
C TYR A 9 -9.49 2.47 -7.33
N HIS A 10 -9.60 3.72 -6.84
CA HIS A 10 -10.54 4.71 -7.37
C HIS A 10 -10.42 4.98 -8.89
N GLU A 11 -9.24 4.78 -9.49
CA GLU A 11 -9.02 4.93 -10.95
C GLU A 11 -9.44 3.71 -11.78
N TYR A 12 -9.71 2.58 -11.12
CA TYR A 12 -9.90 1.29 -11.77
C TYR A 12 -11.30 0.71 -11.62
N VAL A 13 -12.08 1.19 -10.65
CA VAL A 13 -13.44 0.68 -10.34
C VAL A 13 -14.41 1.83 -10.05
N PRO A 14 -15.73 1.65 -10.24
CA PRO A 14 -16.72 2.64 -9.85
C PRO A 14 -16.77 2.82 -8.32
N THR A 15 -17.44 3.88 -7.86
CA THR A 15 -17.55 4.22 -6.42
C THR A 15 -18.17 3.12 -5.57
N ASP A 16 -19.14 2.37 -6.12
CA ASP A 16 -19.75 1.20 -5.48
C ASP A 16 -19.52 -0.04 -6.35
N PRO A 17 -18.33 -0.69 -6.24
CA PRO A 17 -17.92 -1.74 -7.16
C PRO A 17 -18.60 -3.08 -6.84
N SER A 18 -18.96 -3.80 -7.90
CA SER A 18 -19.44 -5.17 -7.78
C SER A 18 -18.29 -6.15 -7.48
N TYR A 19 -18.65 -7.40 -7.17
CA TYR A 19 -17.67 -8.47 -7.02
C TYR A 19 -16.83 -8.68 -8.30
N GLU A 20 -17.46 -8.63 -9.48
CA GLU A 20 -16.74 -8.86 -10.74
C GLU A 20 -15.78 -7.72 -11.06
N ASP A 21 -16.13 -6.47 -10.75
CA ASP A 21 -15.24 -5.32 -10.93
C ASP A 21 -13.95 -5.51 -10.11
N MET A 22 -14.09 -5.85 -8.83
CA MET A 22 -12.94 -6.08 -7.95
C MET A 22 -12.14 -7.32 -8.34
N ARG A 23 -12.82 -8.40 -8.75
CA ARG A 23 -12.16 -9.63 -9.21
C ARG A 23 -11.32 -9.40 -10.46
N GLU A 24 -11.86 -8.66 -11.43
CA GLU A 24 -11.14 -8.34 -12.67
C GLU A 24 -9.87 -7.53 -12.38
N ILE A 25 -9.96 -6.49 -11.55
CA ILE A 25 -8.81 -5.63 -11.24
C ILE A 25 -7.78 -6.35 -10.35
N VAL A 26 -8.21 -6.96 -9.25
CA VAL A 26 -7.30 -7.45 -8.19
C VAL A 26 -6.77 -8.85 -8.48
N CYS A 27 -7.59 -9.74 -9.02
CA CYS A 27 -7.27 -11.16 -9.18
C CYS A 27 -6.81 -11.50 -10.60
N ILE A 28 -7.51 -10.97 -11.62
CA ILE A 28 -7.23 -11.28 -13.03
C ILE A 28 -6.10 -10.39 -13.54
N LYS A 29 -6.29 -9.06 -13.55
CA LYS A 29 -5.28 -8.09 -13.98
C LYS A 29 -4.14 -7.90 -12.97
N ARG A 30 -4.32 -8.37 -11.74
CA ARG A 30 -3.33 -8.30 -10.63
C ARG A 30 -2.84 -6.87 -10.36
N ILE A 31 -3.72 -5.89 -10.53
CA ILE A 31 -3.42 -4.49 -10.27
C ILE A 31 -3.39 -4.24 -8.76
N ARG A 32 -2.52 -3.33 -8.34
CA ARG A 32 -2.44 -2.76 -6.99
C ARG A 32 -2.39 -1.24 -7.12
N PRO A 33 -2.82 -0.48 -6.08
CA PRO A 33 -2.74 0.97 -6.13
C PRO A 33 -1.30 1.43 -6.39
N PRO A 34 -1.06 2.33 -7.38
CA PRO A 34 0.27 2.83 -7.67
C PRO A 34 0.77 3.74 -6.55
N PHE A 35 2.09 3.79 -6.36
CA PHE A 35 2.71 4.78 -5.49
C PHE A 35 3.07 6.01 -6.30
N PRO A 36 2.75 7.23 -5.81
CA PRO A 36 3.21 8.44 -6.44
C PRO A 36 4.73 8.51 -6.55
N ASN A 37 5.25 8.97 -7.70
CA ASN A 37 6.70 9.10 -7.92
C ASN A 37 7.40 9.94 -6.84
N ARG A 38 6.71 10.93 -6.25
CA ARG A 38 7.27 11.76 -5.17
C ARG A 38 7.65 10.97 -3.91
N TRP A 39 7.06 9.79 -3.68
CA TRP A 39 7.44 8.93 -2.55
C TRP A 39 8.90 8.48 -2.67
N THR A 40 9.45 8.43 -3.88
CA THR A 40 10.88 8.12 -4.09
C THR A 40 11.83 9.19 -3.57
N SER A 41 11.34 10.38 -3.24
CA SER A 41 12.19 11.46 -2.69
C SER A 41 12.24 11.46 -1.16
N ASP A 42 11.46 10.62 -0.48
CA ASP A 42 11.38 10.54 0.98
C ASP A 42 11.56 9.10 1.46
N GLU A 43 12.59 8.86 2.28
CA GLU A 43 12.96 7.50 2.69
C GLU A 43 11.85 6.80 3.50
N GLY A 44 11.13 7.53 4.36
CA GLY A 44 10.01 7.00 5.13
C GLY A 44 8.85 6.56 4.24
N LEU A 45 8.50 7.35 3.24
CA LEU A 45 7.49 7.01 2.25
C LEU A 45 7.92 5.86 1.33
N GLN A 46 9.19 5.78 0.94
CA GLN A 46 9.71 4.60 0.22
C GLN A 46 9.55 3.31 1.05
N GLN A 47 9.94 3.37 2.33
CA GLN A 47 9.82 2.23 3.25
C GLN A 47 8.36 1.85 3.48
N MET A 48 7.46 2.83 3.58
CA MET A 48 6.01 2.61 3.67
C MET A 48 5.46 1.94 2.40
N GLY A 49 5.84 2.42 1.21
CA GLY A 49 5.42 1.83 -0.05
C GLY A 49 5.87 0.36 -0.18
N LYS A 50 7.11 0.07 0.22
CA LYS A 50 7.61 -1.31 0.29
C LYS A 50 6.81 -2.17 1.26
N LEU A 51 6.51 -1.64 2.45
CA LEU A 51 5.71 -2.34 3.46
C LEU A 51 4.31 -2.69 2.92
N MET A 52 3.64 -1.73 2.28
CA MET A 52 2.34 -1.96 1.63
C MET A 52 2.44 -3.02 0.52
N ALA A 53 3.49 -2.97 -0.30
CA ALA A 53 3.72 -3.92 -1.37
C ALA A 53 3.85 -5.37 -0.88
N GLU A 54 4.58 -5.57 0.22
CA GLU A 54 4.74 -6.88 0.87
C GLU A 54 3.43 -7.36 1.52
N CYS A 55 2.56 -6.47 1.98
CA CYS A 55 1.27 -6.82 2.58
C CYS A 55 0.25 -7.36 1.56
N TRP A 56 0.28 -6.91 0.31
CA TRP A 56 -0.68 -7.36 -0.71
C TRP A 56 -0.09 -8.33 -1.74
N ALA A 57 0.98 -9.04 -1.35
CA ALA A 57 1.63 -10.05 -2.16
C ALA A 57 0.63 -11.08 -2.72
N PRO A 58 0.81 -11.56 -3.97
CA PRO A 58 -0.08 -12.53 -4.59
C PRO A 58 -0.21 -13.82 -3.77
N SER A 59 0.91 -14.33 -3.24
CA SER A 59 0.94 -15.47 -2.34
C SER A 59 0.58 -15.05 -0.91
N PRO A 60 -0.47 -15.61 -0.29
CA PRO A 60 -0.83 -15.30 1.10
C PRO A 60 0.30 -15.62 2.09
N ALA A 61 1.04 -16.70 1.86
CA ALA A 61 2.15 -17.12 2.73
C ALA A 61 3.34 -16.14 2.71
N SER A 62 3.45 -15.32 1.66
CA SER A 62 4.50 -14.29 1.54
C SER A 62 4.12 -12.97 2.20
N ARG A 63 2.87 -12.80 2.64
CA ARG A 63 2.41 -11.55 3.27
C ARG A 63 2.97 -11.42 4.67
N LEU A 64 3.23 -10.18 5.06
CA LEU A 64 3.73 -9.88 6.39
C LEU A 64 2.68 -10.20 7.46
N THR A 65 3.16 -10.69 8.61
CA THR A 65 2.32 -10.81 9.81
C THR A 65 2.10 -9.44 10.44
N ALA A 66 1.03 -9.28 11.21
CA ALA A 66 0.74 -8.04 11.93
C ALA A 66 1.91 -7.62 12.86
N LEU A 67 2.58 -8.59 13.52
CA LEU A 67 3.74 -8.32 14.35
C LEU A 67 4.92 -7.78 13.53
N ARG A 68 5.15 -8.32 12.33
CA ARG A 68 6.20 -7.84 11.43
C ARG A 68 5.90 -6.41 10.96
N VAL A 69 4.66 -6.13 10.56
CA VAL A 69 4.20 -4.77 10.19
C VAL A 69 4.45 -3.80 11.35
N LYS A 70 3.99 -4.11 12.56
CA LYS A 70 4.22 -3.26 13.75
C LYS A 70 5.70 -2.98 14.00
N LYS A 71 6.55 -4.01 13.98
CA LYS A 71 8.00 -3.85 14.19
C LYS A 71 8.64 -2.97 13.11
N THR A 72 8.20 -3.08 11.86
CA THR A 72 8.70 -2.23 10.78
C THR A 72 8.26 -0.78 10.97
N LEU A 73 6.98 -0.53 11.31
CA LEU A 73 6.48 0.82 11.56
C LEU A 73 7.21 1.53 12.71
N VAL A 74 7.49 0.82 13.80
CA VAL A 74 8.30 1.37 14.91
C VAL A 74 9.68 1.81 14.42
N LYS A 75 10.35 0.99 13.59
CA LYS A 75 11.65 1.34 13.02
C LYS A 75 11.57 2.57 12.11
N ILE A 76 10.57 2.62 11.21
CA ILE A 76 10.34 3.79 10.34
C ILE A 76 10.17 5.06 11.19
N SER A 77 9.36 4.99 12.27
CA SER A 77 9.13 6.16 13.15
C SER A 77 10.39 6.64 13.86
N GLN A 78 11.22 5.71 14.36
CA GLN A 78 12.46 6.02 15.07
C GLN A 78 13.48 6.66 14.13
N SER A 79 13.55 6.23 12.87
CA SER A 79 14.41 6.82 11.85
C SER A 79 14.05 8.26 11.48
N HIS A 80 12.82 8.70 11.79
CA HIS A 80 12.32 10.04 11.48
C HIS A 80 12.04 10.88 12.74
N ASP A 81 12.51 10.44 13.92
CA ASP A 81 12.25 11.08 15.22
C ASP A 81 10.76 11.29 15.55
N ILE A 82 9.89 10.49 14.94
CA ILE A 82 8.45 10.50 15.19
C ILE A 82 8.17 9.60 16.40
N LYS A 83 7.67 10.18 17.49
CA LYS A 83 7.26 9.40 18.67
C LYS A 83 5.89 8.75 18.42
N LEU A 84 5.87 7.43 18.25
CA LEU A 84 4.66 6.59 18.24
C LEU A 84 4.24 6.18 19.66
#